data_AF-A0A3B9LYU5-F1
#
_entry.id   AF-A0A3B9LYU5-F1
#
_cell.length_a   1.000
_cell.length_b   1.000
_cell.length_c   1.000
_cell.angle_alpha   90.00
_cell.angle_beta   90.00
_cell.angle_gamma   90.00
#
_symmetry.space_group_name_H-M   'P 1'
#
loop_
_entity.id
_entity.type
_entity.pdbx_description
1 polymer ?
#
loop_
_entity_poly.entity_id
_entity_poly.type
_entity_poly.pdbx_seq_one_letter_code
_entity_poly.pdbx_strand_id
1 'polypeptide(L)'
;KYYHDTLYPADAHAAASAIVTLAELQPLDTGALPLAEQITFWTIRNLRDSQGFFYYQRRRFYTVRTRFMRWTQAWILYALARFLEEKGRNANC
;
A
#
# COMPACT_ATOMS: atom_id res chain seq x y z
N LYS A 1 0.63 -19.94 -9.77
CA LYS A 1 1.56 -20.10 -8.62
C LYS A 1 1.65 -18.75 -7.90
N TYR A 2 0.83 -18.56 -6.87
CA TYR A 2 0.93 -17.42 -5.96
C TYR A 2 2.01 -17.77 -4.93
N TYR A 3 3.12 -17.03 -4.97
CA TYR A 3 4.28 -17.26 -4.12
C TYR A 3 3.93 -16.85 -2.68
N HIS A 4 3.82 -17.84 -1.80
CA HIS A 4 3.45 -17.71 -0.39
C HIS A 4 4.67 -17.38 0.50
N ASP A 5 5.88 -17.73 0.05
CA ASP A 5 7.12 -17.60 0.83
C ASP A 5 8.13 -16.57 0.28
N THR A 6 7.75 -15.78 -0.73
CA THR A 6 8.65 -14.74 -1.26
C THR A 6 7.99 -13.38 -1.26
N LEU A 7 8.61 -12.46 -0.52
CA LEU A 7 8.35 -11.02 -0.50
C LEU A 7 8.44 -10.32 -1.88
N TYR A 8 8.84 -11.06 -2.92
CA TYR A 8 9.02 -10.58 -4.27
C TYR A 8 8.18 -11.41 -5.25
N PRO A 9 7.55 -10.77 -6.27
CA PRO A 9 7.58 -9.34 -6.55
C PRO A 9 6.70 -8.53 -5.59
N ALA A 10 7.26 -7.47 -5.00
CA ALA A 10 6.49 -6.49 -4.25
C ALA A 10 5.87 -5.50 -5.24
N ASP A 11 4.56 -5.58 -5.40
CA ASP A 11 3.78 -4.75 -6.31
C ASP A 11 3.10 -3.61 -5.54
N ALA A 12 3.31 -2.39 -6.01
CA ALA A 12 2.72 -1.19 -5.43
C ALA A 12 1.19 -1.14 -5.58
N HIS A 13 0.65 -1.70 -6.66
CA HIS A 13 -0.79 -1.79 -6.88
C HIS A 13 -1.41 -2.80 -5.92
N ALA A 14 -0.79 -3.96 -5.74
CA ALA A 14 -1.25 -4.97 -4.77
C ALA A 14 -1.23 -4.42 -3.33
N ALA A 15 -0.17 -3.69 -2.96
CA ALA A 15 -0.09 -3.03 -1.67
C ALA A 15 -1.20 -1.97 -1.50
N ALA A 16 -1.45 -1.15 -2.53
CA ALA A 16 -2.52 -0.16 -2.51
C ALA A 16 -3.91 -0.81 -2.33
N SER A 17 -4.20 -1.88 -3.08
CA SER A 17 -5.46 -2.62 -2.93
C SER A 17 -5.61 -3.21 -1.52
N ALA A 18 -4.56 -3.81 -0.96
CA ALA A 18 -4.60 -4.34 0.39
C ALA A 18 -4.89 -3.25 1.45
N ILE A 19 -4.27 -2.07 1.32
CA ILE A 19 -4.50 -0.94 2.22
C ILE A 19 -5.96 -0.48 2.14
N VAL A 20 -6.52 -0.33 0.93
CA VAL A 20 -7.94 0.04 0.75
C VAL A 20 -8.87 -0.98 1.38
N THR A 21 -8.66 -2.27 1.10
CA THR A 21 -9.51 -3.33 1.62
C THR A 21 -9.48 -3.37 3.15
N LEU A 22 -8.30 -3.25 3.76
CA LEU A 22 -8.18 -3.26 5.22
C LEU A 22 -8.75 -1.99 5.87
N ALA A 23 -8.64 -0.84 5.21
CA ALA A 23 -9.28 0.39 5.67
C ALA A 23 -10.81 0.23 5.67
N GLU A 24 -11.39 -0.34 4.61
CA GLU A 24 -12.83 -0.57 4.52
C GLU A 24 -13.33 -1.71 5.43
N LEU A 25 -12.46 -2.65 5.79
CA LEU A 25 -12.78 -3.77 6.69
C LEU A 25 -12.78 -3.36 8.18
N GLN A 26 -12.27 -2.16 8.52
CA GLN A 26 -12.18 -1.66 9.90
C GLN A 26 -13.46 -1.79 10.74
N PRO A 27 -14.69 -1.60 10.21
CA PRO A 27 -15.92 -1.78 10.98
C PRO A 27 -16.22 -3.25 11.35
N LEU A 28 -15.66 -4.20 10.60
CA LEU A 28 -15.85 -5.64 10.79
C LEU A 28 -14.71 -6.28 11.57
N ASP A 29 -13.50 -5.74 11.45
CA ASP A 29 -12.31 -6.20 12.17
C ASP A 29 -11.47 -5.02 12.67
N THR A 30 -11.46 -4.83 13.98
CA THR A 30 -10.65 -3.78 14.65
C THR A 30 -9.14 -3.95 14.42
N GLY A 31 -8.67 -5.16 14.08
CA GLY A 31 -7.28 -5.45 13.73
C GLY A 31 -6.91 -5.06 12.30
N ALA A 32 -7.88 -4.78 11.42
CA ALA A 32 -7.62 -4.46 10.02
C ALA A 32 -6.90 -3.12 9.85
N LEU A 33 -7.28 -2.10 10.62
CA LEU A 33 -6.68 -0.76 10.51
C LEU A 33 -5.20 -0.72 10.96
N PRO A 34 -4.80 -1.33 12.10
CA PRO A 34 -3.39 -1.49 12.45
C PRO A 34 -2.59 -2.24 11.39
N LEU A 35 -3.16 -3.27 10.75
CA LEU A 35 -2.49 -3.99 9.67
C LEU A 35 -2.34 -3.12 8.41
N ALA A 36 -3.36 -2.33 8.06
CA ALA A 36 -3.30 -1.36 6.97
C ALA A 36 -2.18 -0.33 7.20
N GLU A 37 -2.00 0.10 8.46
CA GLU A 37 -0.94 1.02 8.85
C GLU A 37 0.45 0.41 8.64
N GLN A 38 0.65 -0.84 9.07
CA GLN A 38 1.91 -1.56 8.87
C GLN A 38 2.26 -1.69 7.38
N ILE A 39 1.28 -2.07 6.55
CA ILE A 39 1.46 -2.21 5.10
C ILE A 39 1.75 -0.85 4.45
N THR A 40 1.08 0.20 4.91
CA THR A 40 1.30 1.57 4.44
C THR A 40 2.73 2.03 4.71
N PHE A 41 3.20 1.90 5.95
CA PHE A 41 4.56 2.26 6.31
C PHE A 41 5.61 1.43 5.58
N TRP A 42 5.36 0.12 5.44
CA TRP A 42 6.24 -0.75 4.67
C TRP A 42 6.31 -0.30 3.20
N THR A 43 5.18 0.02 2.58
CA THR A 43 5.07 0.51 1.20
C THR A 43 5.83 1.81 1.00
N ILE A 44 5.66 2.78 1.89
CA ILE A 44 6.39 4.06 1.82
C ILE A 44 7.89 3.84 1.99
N ARG A 45 8.32 2.98 2.92
CA ARG A 45 9.74 2.72 3.16
C ARG A 45 10.41 1.94 2.01
N ASN A 46 9.69 1.03 1.35
CA ASN A 46 10.27 0.06 0.43
C ASN A 46 10.01 0.35 -1.04
N LEU A 47 8.88 1.01 -1.35
CA LEU A 47 8.40 1.23 -2.71
C LEU A 47 8.41 2.70 -3.12
N ARG A 48 8.72 3.65 -2.23
CA ARG A 48 8.90 5.07 -2.56
C ARG A 48 10.36 5.36 -2.94
N ASP A 49 10.55 6.12 -4.01
CA ASP A 49 11.83 6.70 -4.41
C ASP A 49 12.15 7.96 -3.56
N SER A 50 13.43 8.30 -3.45
CA SER A 50 13.90 9.56 -2.87
C SER A 50 13.27 10.80 -3.53
N GLN A 51 12.99 10.76 -4.83
CA GLN A 51 12.36 11.83 -5.60
C GLN A 51 10.85 11.96 -5.34
N GLY A 52 10.25 11.01 -4.59
CA GLY A 52 8.87 11.10 -4.13
C GLY A 52 7.83 10.36 -4.96
N PHE A 53 8.22 9.63 -6.00
CA PHE A 53 7.32 8.74 -6.73
C PHE A 53 7.42 7.29 -6.22
N PHE A 54 6.37 6.50 -6.43
CA PHE A 54 6.39 5.07 -6.11
C PHE A 54 6.85 4.20 -7.30
N TYR A 55 7.62 3.16 -7.03
CA TYR A 55 8.00 2.15 -8.03
C TYR A 55 6.80 1.29 -8.40
N TYR A 56 6.70 0.88 -9.65
CA TYR A 56 5.65 -0.06 -10.09
C TYR A 56 5.80 -1.41 -9.40
N GLN A 57 7.01 -1.97 -9.44
CA GLN A 57 7.28 -3.28 -8.89
C GLN A 57 8.73 -3.39 -8.45
N ARG A 58 8.95 -3.85 -7.22
CA ARG A 58 10.28 -4.20 -6.72
C ARG A 58 10.44 -5.71 -6.77
N ARG A 59 11.46 -6.19 -7.50
CA ARG A 59 11.84 -7.61 -7.57
C ARG A 59 13.15 -7.82 -6.82
N ARG A 60 13.50 -9.09 -6.60
CA ARG A 60 14.67 -9.49 -5.81
C ARG A 60 15.98 -8.90 -6.35
N PHE A 61 16.14 -8.81 -7.67
CA PHE A 61 17.38 -8.39 -8.32
C PHE A 61 17.29 -7.04 -9.06
N TYR A 62 16.07 -6.53 -9.31
CA TYR A 62 15.87 -5.30 -10.04
C TYR A 62 14.57 -4.61 -9.62
N THR A 63 14.50 -3.30 -9.79
CA THR A 63 13.31 -2.51 -9.50
C THR A 63 12.79 -1.90 -10.80
N VAL A 64 11.52 -2.14 -11.10
CA VAL A 64 10.84 -1.49 -12.22
C VAL A 64 10.44 -0.09 -11.77
N ARG A 65 11.28 0.89 -12.12
CA ARG A 65 11.10 2.30 -11.74
C ARG A 65 10.13 3.07 -12.64
N THR A 66 9.41 2.37 -13.52
CA THR A 66 8.47 3.01 -14.44
C THR A 66 7.37 3.73 -13.67
N ARG A 67 7.27 5.04 -13.89
CA ARG A 67 6.33 5.93 -13.22
C ARG A 67 4.96 5.85 -13.90
N PHE A 68 4.20 4.80 -13.59
CA PHE A 68 2.83 4.73 -14.05
C PHE A 68 1.92 5.63 -13.20
N MET A 69 1.62 6.82 -13.71
CA MET A 69 0.76 7.78 -13.02
C MET A 69 -0.63 7.18 -12.74
N ARG A 70 -1.28 6.63 -13.76
CA ARG A 70 -2.64 6.07 -13.63
C ARG A 70 -2.72 4.77 -12.81
N TRP A 71 -1.71 3.91 -12.92
CA TRP A 71 -1.79 2.57 -12.34
C TRP A 71 -1.13 2.49 -10.96
N THR A 72 0.03 3.11 -10.77
CA THR A 72 0.75 3.01 -9.49
C THR A 72 0.49 4.23 -8.62
N GLN A 73 0.73 5.43 -9.14
CA GLN A 73 0.65 6.64 -8.32
C GLN A 73 -0.78 6.93 -7.88
N ALA A 74 -1.75 6.87 -8.81
CA ALA A 74 -3.14 7.16 -8.50
C ALA A 74 -3.74 6.18 -7.48
N TRP A 75 -3.41 4.89 -7.59
CA TRP A 75 -3.90 3.87 -6.65
C TRP A 75 -3.27 3.99 -5.27
N ILE A 76 -1.96 4.26 -5.20
CA ILE A 76 -1.32 4.52 -3.90
C ILE A 76 -1.89 5.79 -3.28
N LEU A 77 -2.08 6.87 -4.05
CA LEU A 77 -2.69 8.10 -3.54
C LEU A 77 -4.10 7.83 -2.99
N TYR A 78 -4.92 7.09 -3.74
CA TYR A 78 -6.25 6.68 -3.31
C TYR A 78 -6.21 5.86 -2.02
N ALA A 79 -5.32 4.87 -1.94
CA ALA A 79 -5.16 4.02 -0.76
C ALA A 79 -4.75 4.82 0.48
N LEU A 80 -3.80 5.74 0.34
CA LEU A 80 -3.35 6.61 1.42
C LEU A 80 -4.47 7.56 1.88
N ALA A 81 -5.23 8.13 0.94
CA ALA A 81 -6.36 9.00 1.27
C ALA A 81 -7.44 8.25 2.07
N ARG A 82 -7.83 7.04 1.62
CA ARG A 82 -8.81 6.20 2.34
C ARG A 82 -8.30 5.78 3.71
N PHE A 83 -7.04 5.37 3.82
CA PHE A 83 -6.43 5.04 5.10
C PHE A 83 -6.46 6.22 6.08
N LEU A 84 -6.13 7.44 5.63
CA LEU A 84 -6.17 8.64 6.47
C LEU A 84 -7.60 9.00 6.90
N GLU A 85 -8.57 8.83 6.02
CA GLU A 85 -9.98 9.07 6.32
C GLU A 85 -10.47 8.14 7.44
N GLU A 86 -10.24 6.83 7.31
CA GLU A 86 -10.66 5.85 8.31
C GLU A 86 -9.89 5.99 9.62
N LYS A 87 -8.59 6.31 9.55
CA LYS A 87 -7.79 6.63 10.75
C LYS A 87 -8.31 7.87 11.47
N GLY A 88 -8.69 8.91 10.74
CA GLY A 88 -9.30 10.12 11.28
C GLY A 88 -10.67 9.87 11.90
N ARG A 89 -11.49 8.99 11.31
CA ARG A 89 -12.77 8.56 11.89
C ARG A 89 -12.56 7.85 13.22
N ASN A 90 -11.63 6.91 13.29
CA ASN A 90 -11.35 6.15 14.51
C ASN A 90 -10.76 7.04 15.63
N ALA A 91 -9.96 8.05 15.30
CA ALA A 91 -9.41 8.99 16.28
C ALA A 91 -10.43 9.97 16.88
N ASN A 92 -11.61 10.12 16.25
CA ASN A 92 -12.69 10.99 16.71
C ASN A 92 -13.83 10.22 17.41
N CYS A 93 -13.68 8.91 17.60
CA CYS A 93 -14.57 8.06 18.40
C CYS A 93 -14.00 7.84 19.80
#